data_AF-A0A945PZN6-F1
#
_entry.id   AF-A0A945PZN6-F1
#
_cell.length_a   1.000
_cell.length_b   1.000
_cell.length_c   1.000
_cell.angle_alpha   90.00
_cell.angle_beta   90.00
_cell.angle_gamma   90.00
#
_symmetry.space_group_name_H-M   'P 1'
#
loop_
_entity.id
_entity.type
_entity.pdbx_description
1 polymer ?
#
loop_
_entity_poly.entity_id
_entity_poly.type
_entity_poly.pdbx_seq_one_letter_code
_entity_poly.pdbx_strand_id
1 'polypeptide(L)'
;MQEKHFATDGNAVAPQKTCPLGLGRLPSGHFIMRILLFIITGLFFLSPSLKAANQWPTWRGPNADGTVTGCQPATKWSATENIKWKVKLPGSGSSTPIIWNEKLFLLLAESTGKQASPEAIAKTRVKVEGSPPLPTVSNPDPKIIHRFDVLCIDRTTGKVLWRKTAAEELPHEGHHRDHGYASSPVTDGKHLYINYGSRGVHCYTLEGKHVWSRDLGKMTTRRHYGEGSSPALYGDTLIVNW
;
A
#
# COMPACT_ATOMS: atom_id res chain seq x y z
N MET A 1 -44.36 9.34 -1.14
CA MET A 1 -44.46 10.55 -0.32
C MET A 1 -45.37 10.21 0.86
N GLN A 2 -44.78 10.01 2.03
CA GLN A 2 -45.49 9.73 3.28
C GLN A 2 -44.81 10.56 4.36
N GLU A 3 -45.46 11.65 4.76
CA GLU A 3 -45.20 12.34 6.02
C GLU A 3 -46.14 11.77 7.09
N LYS A 4 -45.64 11.66 8.33
CA LYS A 4 -46.48 11.72 9.52
C LYS A 4 -45.78 12.51 10.62
N HIS A 5 -46.44 13.60 11.00
CA HIS A 5 -46.26 14.33 12.25
C HIS A 5 -47.01 13.60 13.37
N PHE A 6 -46.55 13.75 14.62
CA PHE A 6 -47.43 13.71 15.80
C PHE A 6 -47.01 14.75 16.83
N ALA A 7 -48.04 15.40 17.36
CA ALA A 7 -48.02 16.55 18.24
C ALA A 7 -48.00 16.18 19.73
N THR A 8 -47.86 17.24 20.51
CA THR A 8 -47.83 17.40 21.97
C THR A 8 -49.07 16.95 22.71
N ASP A 9 -48.89 16.56 23.98
CA ASP A 9 -49.78 16.78 25.14
C ASP A 9 -48.86 16.65 26.38
N GLY A 10 -48.97 17.36 27.50
CA GLY A 10 -50.10 17.99 28.15
C GLY A 10 -49.90 17.75 29.66
N ASN A 11 -49.85 18.83 30.43
CA ASN A 11 -49.47 18.95 31.85
C ASN A 11 -50.05 17.91 32.84
N ALA A 12 -49.27 17.60 33.89
CA ALA A 12 -49.77 17.59 35.28
C ALA A 12 -48.61 17.64 36.30
N VAL A 13 -48.65 18.64 37.19
CA VAL A 13 -47.77 18.79 38.37
C VAL A 13 -48.61 18.52 39.62
N ALA A 14 -48.08 17.72 40.56
CA ALA A 14 -48.55 17.56 41.95
C ALA A 14 -47.42 16.93 42.81
N PRO A 15 -47.42 17.05 44.16
CA PRO A 15 -46.30 17.66 44.89
C PRO A 15 -45.34 16.71 45.66
N GLN A 16 -44.31 17.37 46.17
CA GLN A 16 -43.12 16.96 46.95
C GLN A 16 -43.28 15.84 48.00
N LYS A 17 -42.20 15.06 48.16
CA LYS A 17 -41.75 14.53 49.46
C LYS A 17 -40.25 14.75 49.62
N THR A 18 -39.89 15.59 50.60
CA THR A 18 -38.54 15.78 51.09
C THR A 18 -38.09 14.55 51.87
N CYS A 19 -36.91 14.03 51.55
CA CYS A 19 -36.27 12.92 52.26
C CYS A 19 -35.05 13.48 53.03
N PRO A 20 -34.86 13.17 54.32
CA PRO A 20 -33.79 13.75 55.11
C PRO A 20 -32.41 13.24 54.64
N LEU A 21 -31.46 14.18 54.51
CA LEU A 21 -30.05 13.91 54.31
C LEU A 21 -29.50 13.06 55.48
N GLY A 22 -29.37 11.76 55.25
CA GLY A 22 -28.56 10.90 56.10
C GLY A 22 -27.07 11.19 55.83
N LEU A 23 -26.32 11.58 56.88
CA LEU A 23 -24.87 11.62 56.84
C LEU A 23 -24.33 10.21 56.58
N GLY A 24 -24.01 9.91 55.32
CA GLY A 24 -23.24 8.74 54.93
C GLY A 24 -21.78 8.88 55.38
N ARG A 25 -21.27 7.85 56.07
CA ARG A 25 -19.87 7.72 56.47
C ARG A 25 -18.94 7.92 55.25
N LEU A 26 -17.89 8.72 55.43
CA LEU A 26 -16.81 8.86 54.45
C LEU A 26 -16.17 7.49 54.17
N PRO A 27 -16.01 7.08 52.89
CA PRO A 27 -15.34 5.84 52.55
C PRO A 27 -13.84 5.96 52.87
N SER A 28 -13.29 4.93 53.52
CA SER A 28 -11.88 4.81 53.87
C SER A 28 -10.95 5.00 52.67
N GLY A 29 -9.77 5.61 52.87
CA GLY A 29 -8.82 6.02 51.82
C GLY A 29 -8.36 4.94 50.81
N HIS A 30 -8.63 3.67 51.06
CA HIS A 30 -8.38 2.58 50.10
C HIS A 30 -9.38 2.54 48.94
N PHE A 31 -10.58 3.12 49.09
CA PHE A 31 -11.61 3.15 48.03
C PHE A 31 -11.32 4.24 46.99
N ILE A 32 -10.80 5.40 47.44
CA ILE A 32 -10.44 6.52 46.57
C ILE A 32 -9.22 6.19 45.70
N MET A 33 -8.24 5.44 46.24
CA MET A 33 -7.05 5.01 45.49
C MET A 33 -7.36 3.99 44.38
N ARG A 34 -8.40 3.15 44.54
CA ARG A 34 -8.84 2.19 43.53
C ARG A 34 -9.64 2.85 42.39
N ILE A 35 -10.42 3.89 42.68
CA ILE A 35 -11.14 4.66 41.65
C ILE A 35 -10.17 5.50 40.81
N LEU A 36 -9.14 6.09 41.43
CA LEU A 36 -8.07 6.79 40.71
C LEU A 36 -7.25 5.84 39.81
N LEU A 37 -6.99 4.60 40.24
CA LEU A 37 -6.33 3.60 39.38
C LEU A 37 -7.18 3.18 38.17
N PHE A 38 -8.51 3.13 38.32
CA PHE A 38 -9.45 2.82 37.22
C PHE A 38 -9.62 3.98 36.23
N ILE A 39 -9.54 5.23 36.71
CA ILE A 39 -9.57 6.41 35.81
C ILE A 39 -8.26 6.53 35.02
N ILE A 40 -7.10 6.23 35.64
CA ILE A 40 -5.79 6.26 34.97
C ILE A 40 -5.63 5.10 33.97
N THR A 41 -6.26 3.94 34.20
CA THR A 41 -6.29 2.83 33.21
C THR A 41 -7.34 3.01 32.12
N GLY A 42 -8.43 3.74 32.38
CA GLY A 42 -9.44 4.10 31.36
C GLY A 42 -8.96 5.15 30.35
N LEU A 43 -8.00 5.99 30.74
CA LEU A 43 -7.41 7.03 29.88
C LEU A 43 -6.36 6.49 28.87
N PHE A 44 -5.97 5.22 28.96
CA PHE A 44 -5.03 4.59 28.02
C PHE A 44 -5.70 3.87 26.82
N PHE A 45 -7.03 3.83 26.76
CA PHE A 45 -7.77 3.15 25.68
C PHE A 45 -8.41 4.06 24.62
N LEU A 46 -8.14 5.38 24.63
CA LEU A 46 -8.30 6.17 23.42
C LEU A 46 -7.06 5.99 22.53
N SER A 47 -6.98 4.85 21.86
CA SER A 47 -6.20 4.77 20.63
C SER A 47 -6.81 5.80 19.67
N PRO A 48 -6.08 6.83 19.24
CA PRO A 48 -6.61 7.70 18.22
C PRO A 48 -6.79 6.86 16.96
N SER A 49 -8.02 6.70 16.48
CA SER A 49 -8.30 6.22 15.11
C SER A 49 -7.88 7.25 14.05
N LEU A 50 -7.02 8.22 14.41
CA LEU A 50 -6.33 9.05 13.45
C LEU A 50 -5.31 8.17 12.74
N LYS A 51 -5.59 7.77 11.50
CA LYS A 51 -4.57 7.77 10.44
C LYS A 51 -5.03 7.45 9.03
N ALA A 52 -6.26 7.01 8.75
CA ALA A 52 -6.65 6.69 7.36
C ALA A 52 -6.70 7.92 6.42
N ALA A 53 -7.04 9.10 6.93
CA ALA A 53 -7.31 10.29 6.12
C ALA A 53 -6.11 10.85 5.33
N ASN A 54 -4.88 10.40 5.60
CA ASN A 54 -3.66 10.90 4.96
C ASN A 54 -2.79 9.80 4.31
N GLN A 55 -3.35 8.60 4.11
CA GLN A 55 -2.63 7.46 3.52
C GLN A 55 -3.07 7.20 2.09
N TRP A 56 -2.18 6.57 1.33
CA TRP A 56 -2.45 6.10 -0.02
C TRP A 56 -1.90 4.67 -0.16
N PRO A 57 -2.54 3.66 0.46
CA PRO A 57 -1.93 2.34 0.68
C PRO A 57 -1.83 1.45 -0.57
N THR A 58 -2.56 1.79 -1.64
CA THR A 58 -2.62 1.05 -2.90
C THR A 58 -2.60 2.01 -4.07
N TRP A 59 -2.38 1.50 -5.28
CA TRP A 59 -2.21 2.31 -6.50
C TRP A 59 -3.40 3.20 -6.85
N ARG A 60 -4.63 2.85 -6.43
CA ARG A 60 -5.84 3.69 -6.56
C ARG A 60 -6.25 4.41 -5.27
N GLY A 61 -5.37 4.49 -4.28
CA GLY A 61 -5.63 5.20 -3.04
C GLY A 61 -6.57 4.46 -2.09
N PRO A 62 -6.96 5.11 -0.99
CA PRO A 62 -7.64 4.45 0.14
C PRO A 62 -8.99 3.84 -0.22
N ASN A 63 -9.72 4.44 -1.17
CA ASN A 63 -11.03 3.98 -1.63
C ASN A 63 -10.97 3.14 -2.93
N ALA A 64 -9.76 2.88 -3.43
CA ALA A 64 -9.54 2.20 -4.71
C ALA A 64 -10.20 2.85 -5.95
N ASP A 65 -10.52 4.13 -5.88
CA ASP A 65 -11.17 4.90 -6.96
C ASP A 65 -10.26 5.97 -7.60
N GLY A 66 -9.05 6.18 -7.06
CA GLY A 66 -8.09 7.17 -7.54
C GLY A 66 -8.42 8.61 -7.15
N THR A 67 -9.32 8.83 -6.19
CA THR A 67 -9.79 10.17 -5.80
C THR A 67 -9.32 10.58 -4.41
N VAL A 68 -9.29 11.89 -4.17
CA VAL A 68 -9.09 12.51 -2.86
C VAL A 68 -10.09 13.65 -2.70
N THR A 69 -10.73 13.76 -1.55
CA THR A 69 -11.72 14.80 -1.24
C THR A 69 -11.15 15.82 -0.25
N GLY A 70 -11.59 17.07 -0.34
CA GLY A 70 -11.27 18.10 0.66
C GLY A 70 -9.85 18.69 0.57
N CYS A 71 -9.14 18.47 -0.55
CA CYS A 71 -7.82 19.07 -0.78
C CYS A 71 -7.89 20.26 -1.74
N GLN A 72 -6.95 21.20 -1.59
CA GLN A 72 -6.74 22.34 -2.50
C GLN A 72 -5.35 22.22 -3.15
N PRO A 73 -5.15 21.30 -4.11
CA PRO A 73 -3.85 21.14 -4.76
C PRO A 73 -3.52 22.36 -5.62
N ALA A 74 -2.22 22.61 -5.83
CA ALA A 74 -1.80 23.62 -6.79
C ALA A 74 -2.37 23.28 -8.19
N THR A 75 -2.91 24.27 -8.89
CA THR A 75 -3.54 24.11 -10.22
C THR A 75 -2.62 24.54 -11.36
N LYS A 76 -1.43 25.04 -11.04
CA LYS A 76 -0.38 25.41 -12.00
C LYS A 76 0.87 24.60 -11.72
N TRP A 77 1.54 24.13 -12.76
CA TRP A 77 2.74 23.30 -12.63
C TRP A 77 3.69 23.57 -13.78
N SER A 78 4.99 23.51 -13.50
CA SER A 78 6.02 23.51 -14.53
C SER A 78 7.21 22.68 -14.09
N ALA A 79 8.28 22.64 -14.90
CA ALA A 79 9.52 22.00 -14.50
C ALA A 79 10.16 22.65 -13.26
N THR A 80 9.76 23.87 -12.90
CA THR A 80 10.32 24.66 -11.79
C THR A 80 9.28 25.24 -10.84
N GLU A 81 8.00 25.27 -11.22
CA GLU A 81 6.90 25.83 -10.43
C GLU A 81 6.14 24.74 -9.67
N ASN A 82 5.81 25.02 -8.40
CA ASN A 82 5.06 24.13 -7.50
C ASN A 82 5.71 22.75 -7.24
N ILE A 83 6.98 22.58 -7.58
CA ILE A 83 7.77 21.38 -7.29
C ILE A 83 8.38 21.49 -5.89
N LYS A 84 8.02 20.58 -4.98
CA LYS A 84 8.65 20.48 -3.64
C LYS A 84 10.05 19.86 -3.70
N TRP A 85 10.20 18.79 -4.46
CA TRP A 85 11.47 18.09 -4.66
C TRP A 85 11.40 17.21 -5.91
N LYS A 86 12.58 16.83 -6.42
CA LYS A 86 12.75 15.84 -7.49
C LYS A 86 13.88 14.90 -7.10
N VAL A 87 13.71 13.63 -7.41
CA VAL A 87 14.70 12.59 -7.16
C VAL A 87 14.89 11.77 -8.43
N LYS A 88 16.15 11.55 -8.81
CA LYS A 88 16.48 10.64 -9.91
C LYS A 88 16.31 9.21 -9.41
N LEU A 89 15.50 8.42 -10.11
CA LEU A 89 15.31 7.01 -9.80
C LEU A 89 16.39 6.18 -10.51
N PRO A 90 16.91 5.12 -9.86
CA PRO A 90 17.96 4.27 -10.43
C PRO A 90 17.44 3.26 -11.47
N GLY A 91 16.13 3.10 -11.60
CA GLY A 91 15.51 2.16 -12.54
C GLY A 91 14.24 2.72 -13.15
N SER A 92 13.59 1.91 -13.98
CA SER A 92 12.30 2.23 -14.62
C SER A 92 11.17 1.38 -14.02
N GLY A 93 9.93 1.79 -14.27
CA GLY A 93 8.75 1.06 -13.82
C GLY A 93 7.48 1.86 -14.05
N SER A 94 6.35 1.19 -13.96
CA SER A 94 5.01 1.80 -14.00
C SER A 94 4.38 1.87 -12.61
N SER A 95 5.20 1.79 -11.55
CA SER A 95 4.76 1.88 -10.16
C SER A 95 4.11 3.23 -9.90
N THR A 96 2.84 3.21 -9.49
CA THR A 96 2.24 4.34 -8.79
C THR A 96 2.85 4.39 -7.38
N PRO A 97 3.27 5.57 -6.89
CA PRO A 97 3.74 5.69 -5.52
C PRO A 97 2.59 5.41 -4.54
N ILE A 98 2.84 4.57 -3.55
CA ILE A 98 1.97 4.44 -2.39
C ILE A 98 2.56 5.19 -1.20
N ILE A 99 1.72 5.72 -0.33
CA ILE A 99 2.12 6.58 0.78
C ILE A 99 1.61 5.97 2.08
N TRP A 100 2.53 5.80 3.04
CA TRP A 100 2.19 5.50 4.43
C TRP A 100 2.99 6.39 5.39
N ASN A 101 2.30 7.28 6.11
CA ASN A 101 2.87 8.35 6.91
C ASN A 101 3.84 9.22 6.06
N GLU A 102 5.09 9.36 6.53
CA GLU A 102 6.16 10.11 5.85
C GLU A 102 6.94 9.25 4.84
N LYS A 103 6.47 8.04 4.53
CA LYS A 103 7.14 7.12 3.60
C LYS A 103 6.37 7.03 2.30
N LEU A 104 7.10 7.13 1.20
CA LEU A 104 6.66 6.85 -0.15
C LEU A 104 7.37 5.59 -0.64
N PHE A 105 6.61 4.63 -1.15
CA PHE A 105 7.15 3.37 -1.66
C PHE A 105 6.94 3.25 -3.17
N LEU A 106 7.98 2.77 -3.86
CA LEU A 106 7.98 2.53 -5.30
C LEU A 106 8.66 1.19 -5.60
N LEU A 107 8.19 0.53 -6.65
CA LEU A 107 8.87 -0.61 -7.25
C LEU A 107 9.56 -0.18 -8.53
N LEU A 108 10.77 -0.66 -8.73
CA LEU A 108 11.60 -0.38 -9.90
C LEU A 108 12.17 -1.67 -10.46
N ALA A 109 12.49 -1.64 -11.75
CA ALA A 109 13.37 -2.59 -12.42
C ALA A 109 14.55 -1.80 -12.99
N GLU A 110 15.73 -2.02 -12.45
CA GLU A 110 16.97 -1.40 -12.92
C GLU A 110 17.72 -2.37 -13.82
N SER A 111 18.11 -1.92 -15.01
CA SER A 111 19.07 -2.66 -15.83
C SER A 111 20.44 -2.64 -15.14
N THR A 112 21.03 -3.80 -14.91
CA THR A 112 22.36 -3.91 -14.28
C THR A 112 23.50 -3.62 -15.26
N GLY A 113 23.20 -3.53 -16.57
CA GLY A 113 24.20 -3.51 -17.64
C GLY A 113 24.90 -4.85 -17.90
N LYS A 114 24.66 -5.87 -17.06
CA LYS A 114 25.25 -7.20 -17.23
C LYS A 114 24.46 -8.01 -18.26
N GLN A 115 25.11 -8.35 -19.37
CA GLN A 115 24.55 -9.24 -20.38
C GLN A 115 24.38 -10.66 -19.83
N ALA A 116 23.24 -11.29 -20.12
CA ALA A 116 23.04 -12.69 -19.83
C ALA A 116 23.77 -13.60 -20.84
N SER A 117 24.04 -14.84 -20.44
CA SER A 117 24.70 -15.80 -21.33
C SER A 117 23.79 -16.17 -22.51
N PRO A 118 24.35 -16.59 -23.66
CA PRO A 118 23.55 -17.08 -24.78
C PRO A 118 22.60 -18.20 -24.39
N GLU A 119 23.00 -19.10 -23.49
CA GLU A 119 22.18 -20.21 -22.99
C GLU A 119 21.00 -19.71 -22.13
N ALA A 120 21.21 -18.67 -21.32
CA ALA A 120 20.15 -18.05 -20.54
C ALA A 120 19.14 -17.33 -21.46
N ILE A 121 19.64 -16.60 -22.47
CA ILE A 121 18.81 -15.93 -23.48
C ILE A 121 18.01 -16.96 -24.28
N ALA A 122 18.61 -18.09 -24.67
CA ALA A 122 17.92 -19.17 -25.40
C ALA A 122 16.78 -19.83 -24.61
N LYS A 123 16.80 -19.71 -23.27
CA LYS A 123 15.72 -20.19 -22.37
C LYS A 123 14.62 -19.16 -22.12
N THR A 124 14.77 -17.94 -22.62
CA THR A 124 13.69 -16.94 -22.62
C THR A 124 12.65 -17.31 -23.68
N ARG A 125 11.39 -16.86 -23.51
CA ARG A 125 10.24 -17.22 -24.37
C ARG A 125 9.93 -18.72 -24.39
N VAL A 126 9.57 -19.29 -23.24
CA VAL A 126 9.02 -20.65 -23.18
C VAL A 126 7.76 -20.70 -24.06
N LYS A 127 7.82 -21.49 -25.14
CA LYS A 127 6.67 -21.70 -26.03
C LYS A 127 5.65 -22.55 -25.29
N VAL A 128 4.45 -22.02 -25.06
CA VAL A 128 3.33 -22.82 -24.57
C VAL A 128 2.93 -23.80 -25.66
N GLU A 129 3.10 -25.09 -25.39
CA GLU A 129 2.74 -26.17 -26.31
C GLU A 129 1.26 -26.05 -26.72
N GLY A 130 0.98 -26.16 -28.03
CA GLY A 130 -0.38 -26.00 -28.57
C GLY A 130 -0.85 -24.55 -28.78
N SER A 131 -0.08 -23.52 -28.42
CA SER A 131 -0.47 -22.13 -28.68
C SER A 131 -0.28 -21.73 -30.15
N PRO A 132 -1.23 -21.00 -30.77
CA PRO A 132 -1.05 -20.43 -32.09
C PRO A 132 0.20 -19.54 -32.15
N PRO A 133 0.87 -19.41 -33.30
CA PRO A 133 1.93 -18.43 -33.48
C PRO A 133 1.42 -17.05 -33.08
N LEU A 134 2.14 -16.37 -32.19
CA LEU A 134 1.79 -15.01 -31.83
C LEU A 134 1.89 -14.14 -33.11
N PRO A 135 0.88 -13.30 -33.42
CA PRO A 135 1.05 -12.27 -34.45
C PRO A 135 2.25 -11.40 -34.06
N THR A 136 2.95 -10.86 -35.06
CA THR A 136 4.31 -10.25 -35.08
C THR A 136 4.57 -9.04 -34.15
N VAL A 137 3.94 -8.97 -32.98
CA VAL A 137 4.36 -8.07 -31.90
C VAL A 137 5.53 -8.75 -31.18
N SER A 138 6.74 -8.64 -31.73
CA SER A 138 7.94 -9.08 -31.03
C SER A 138 8.41 -8.00 -30.06
N ASN A 139 7.99 -8.07 -28.80
CA ASN A 139 8.72 -7.37 -27.75
C ASN A 139 10.16 -7.94 -27.73
N PRO A 140 11.20 -7.10 -27.61
CA PRO A 140 12.57 -7.57 -27.66
C PRO A 140 12.83 -8.57 -26.54
N ASP A 141 13.60 -9.60 -26.85
CA ASP A 141 14.02 -10.55 -25.83
C ASP A 141 14.80 -9.84 -24.74
N PRO A 142 14.55 -10.18 -23.46
CA PRO A 142 15.40 -9.75 -22.39
C PRO A 142 16.79 -10.33 -22.61
N LYS A 143 17.79 -9.45 -22.64
CA LYS A 143 19.21 -9.81 -22.79
C LYS A 143 20.07 -9.36 -21.62
N ILE A 144 19.53 -8.46 -20.81
CA ILE A 144 20.24 -7.80 -19.72
C ILE A 144 19.60 -8.24 -18.40
N ILE A 145 20.43 -8.58 -17.42
CA ILE A 145 20.01 -8.88 -16.06
C ILE A 145 19.43 -7.61 -15.43
N HIS A 146 18.27 -7.73 -14.80
CA HIS A 146 17.61 -6.63 -14.11
C HIS A 146 17.60 -6.88 -12.61
N ARG A 147 17.69 -5.79 -11.85
CA ARG A 147 17.47 -5.77 -10.41
C ARG A 147 16.07 -5.24 -10.13
N PHE A 148 15.30 -6.00 -9.36
CA PHE A 148 13.92 -5.68 -9.01
C PHE A 148 13.89 -5.11 -7.61
N ASP A 149 13.78 -3.79 -7.55
CA ASP A 149 14.08 -3.00 -6.37
C ASP A 149 12.84 -2.36 -5.75
N VAL A 150 12.76 -2.50 -4.44
CA VAL A 150 11.83 -1.81 -3.58
C VAL A 150 12.52 -0.57 -3.02
N LEU A 151 11.92 0.59 -3.27
CA LEU A 151 12.46 1.87 -2.84
C LEU A 151 11.54 2.51 -1.81
N CYS A 152 12.11 2.98 -0.71
CA CYS A 152 11.44 3.85 0.24
C CYS A 152 12.08 5.23 0.22
N ILE A 153 11.25 6.24 0.07
CA ILE A 153 11.63 7.65 0.00
C ILE A 153 10.91 8.39 1.12
N ASP A 154 11.61 9.32 1.75
CA ASP A 154 11.02 10.29 2.65
C ASP A 154 10.14 11.24 1.84
N ARG A 155 8.83 11.21 2.11
CA ARG A 155 7.81 11.97 1.37
C ARG A 155 8.05 13.48 1.44
N THR A 156 8.62 13.96 2.52
CA THR A 156 8.78 15.39 2.78
C THR A 156 10.03 15.94 2.11
N THR A 157 11.12 15.19 2.11
CA THR A 157 12.44 15.65 1.65
C THR A 157 12.87 15.06 0.30
N GLY A 158 12.23 13.99 -0.17
CA GLY A 158 12.62 13.26 -1.37
C GLY A 158 13.88 12.40 -1.20
N LYS A 159 14.42 12.27 0.02
CA LYS A 159 15.60 11.45 0.31
C LYS A 159 15.25 9.97 0.28
N VAL A 160 16.08 9.16 -0.35
CA VAL A 160 15.97 7.71 -0.26
C VAL A 160 16.31 7.29 1.18
N LEU A 161 15.35 6.67 1.86
CA LEU A 161 15.54 6.13 3.22
C LEU A 161 16.18 4.75 3.17
N TRP A 162 15.70 3.90 2.27
CA TRP A 162 16.27 2.58 2.04
C TRP A 162 15.90 2.06 0.66
N ARG A 163 16.68 1.08 0.20
CA ARG A 163 16.47 0.31 -1.02
C ARG A 163 16.69 -1.17 -0.73
N LYS A 164 15.85 -2.04 -1.30
CA LYS A 164 16.00 -3.50 -1.20
C LYS A 164 15.83 -4.15 -2.56
N THR A 165 16.74 -5.05 -2.90
CA THR A 165 16.62 -5.94 -4.04
C THR A 165 15.75 -7.14 -3.66
N ALA A 166 14.61 -7.30 -4.31
CA ALA A 166 13.76 -8.47 -4.15
C ALA A 166 14.26 -9.65 -4.99
N ALA A 167 14.75 -9.37 -6.19
CA ALA A 167 15.36 -10.34 -7.10
C ALA A 167 16.36 -9.65 -8.05
N GLU A 168 17.34 -10.41 -8.55
CA GLU A 168 18.27 -9.97 -9.59
C GLU A 168 18.46 -11.10 -10.58
N GLU A 169 17.85 -10.98 -11.75
CA GLU A 169 17.86 -12.03 -12.77
C GLU A 169 17.56 -11.51 -14.18
N LEU A 170 17.76 -12.36 -15.17
CA LEU A 170 17.25 -12.13 -16.51
C LEU A 170 15.74 -12.41 -16.51
N PRO A 171 14.87 -11.44 -16.86
CA PRO A 171 13.46 -11.73 -17.12
C PRO A 171 13.34 -12.90 -18.11
N HIS A 172 12.45 -13.87 -17.87
CA HIS A 172 12.25 -14.99 -18.80
C HIS A 172 11.39 -14.61 -20.01
N GLU A 173 10.65 -13.50 -19.92
CA GLU A 173 9.90 -12.89 -21.03
C GLU A 173 10.12 -11.37 -21.06
N GLY A 174 9.85 -10.76 -22.22
CA GLY A 174 9.87 -9.31 -22.39
C GLY A 174 8.63 -8.63 -21.77
N HIS A 175 8.48 -7.35 -22.08
CA HIS A 175 7.30 -6.56 -21.69
C HIS A 175 6.85 -5.66 -22.84
N HIS A 176 5.64 -5.11 -22.73
CA HIS A 176 5.16 -4.10 -23.66
C HIS A 176 6.04 -2.85 -23.64
N ARG A 177 6.28 -2.23 -24.80
CA ARG A 177 7.18 -1.07 -24.96
C ARG A 177 6.91 0.12 -24.03
N ASP A 178 5.64 0.33 -23.66
CA ASP A 178 5.19 1.47 -22.84
C ASP A 178 5.11 1.13 -21.34
N HIS A 179 5.49 -0.09 -20.97
CA HIS A 179 5.51 -0.58 -19.61
C HIS A 179 6.92 -1.05 -19.23
N GLY A 180 7.08 -1.52 -17.99
CA GLY A 180 8.30 -2.17 -17.54
C GLY A 180 7.96 -3.39 -16.69
N TYR A 181 8.96 -3.91 -15.98
CA TYR A 181 8.81 -5.10 -15.14
C TYR A 181 8.27 -4.84 -13.74
N ALA A 182 8.00 -3.58 -13.39
CA ALA A 182 7.62 -3.17 -12.04
C ALA A 182 6.26 -2.45 -12.04
N SER A 183 5.35 -2.94 -11.19
CA SER A 183 4.04 -2.35 -10.94
C SER A 183 4.01 -1.66 -9.57
N SER A 184 2.85 -1.51 -8.92
CA SER A 184 2.76 -0.83 -7.62
C SER A 184 2.71 -1.84 -6.46
N PRO A 185 3.24 -1.51 -5.27
CA PRO A 185 3.05 -2.35 -4.09
C PRO A 185 1.71 -2.03 -3.40
N VAL A 186 1.38 -2.79 -2.35
CA VAL A 186 0.26 -2.50 -1.43
C VAL A 186 0.72 -2.62 0.02
N THR A 187 0.11 -1.88 0.94
CA THR A 187 0.41 -1.97 2.38
C THR A 187 -0.84 -2.01 3.25
N ASP A 188 -0.76 -2.77 4.35
CA ASP A 188 -1.73 -2.75 5.46
C ASP A 188 -1.32 -1.76 6.58
N GLY A 189 -0.23 -1.04 6.37
CA GLY A 189 0.37 -0.12 7.34
C GLY A 189 1.36 -0.75 8.34
N LYS A 190 1.59 -2.05 8.27
CA LYS A 190 2.62 -2.80 9.01
C LYS A 190 3.61 -3.46 8.05
N HIS A 191 3.08 -4.02 6.97
CA HIS A 191 3.78 -4.75 5.94
C HIS A 191 3.59 -4.10 4.57
N LEU A 192 4.60 -4.25 3.73
CA LEU A 192 4.64 -3.86 2.33
C LEU A 192 4.66 -5.14 1.51
N TYR A 193 3.63 -5.34 0.69
CA TYR A 193 3.47 -6.50 -0.18
C TYR A 193 3.75 -6.13 -1.62
N ILE A 194 4.51 -6.99 -2.28
CA ILE A 194 5.17 -6.69 -3.55
C ILE A 194 5.00 -7.88 -4.46
N ASN A 195 4.56 -7.63 -5.68
CA ASN A 195 4.46 -8.64 -6.72
C ASN A 195 5.37 -8.25 -7.89
N TYR A 196 6.32 -9.14 -8.20
CA TYR A 196 7.17 -9.02 -9.38
C TYR A 196 6.91 -10.15 -10.39
N GLY A 197 5.73 -10.77 -10.34
CA GLY A 197 5.36 -11.87 -11.23
C GLY A 197 6.27 -13.07 -10.97
N SER A 198 6.89 -13.58 -12.01
CA SER A 198 7.80 -14.74 -11.98
C SER A 198 9.05 -14.55 -11.13
N ARG A 199 9.31 -13.32 -10.66
CA ARG A 199 10.39 -13.04 -9.70
C ARG A 199 9.91 -13.09 -8.24
N GLY A 200 8.65 -13.45 -8.03
CA GLY A 200 8.07 -13.75 -6.73
C GLY A 200 7.16 -12.68 -6.15
N VAL A 201 6.49 -13.08 -5.07
CA VAL A 201 5.74 -12.23 -4.16
C VAL A 201 6.54 -12.08 -2.88
N HIS A 202 6.71 -10.85 -2.42
CA HIS A 202 7.55 -10.53 -1.27
C HIS A 202 6.81 -9.68 -0.25
N CYS A 203 7.17 -9.87 1.02
CA CYS A 203 6.73 -9.05 2.12
C CYS A 203 7.92 -8.45 2.87
N TYR A 204 7.84 -7.14 3.09
CA TYR A 204 8.79 -6.38 3.90
C TYR A 204 8.04 -5.62 5.00
N THR A 205 8.72 -5.26 6.08
CA THR A 205 8.23 -4.19 6.96
C THR A 205 8.39 -2.83 6.28
N LEU A 206 7.72 -1.80 6.80
CA LEU A 206 7.85 -0.42 6.28
C LEU A 206 9.28 0.17 6.44
N GLU A 207 10.09 -0.45 7.29
CA GLU A 207 11.51 -0.15 7.53
C GLU A 207 12.43 -0.95 6.58
N GLY A 208 11.87 -1.77 5.69
CA GLY A 208 12.60 -2.51 4.69
C GLY A 208 13.21 -3.82 5.19
N LYS A 209 12.78 -4.32 6.36
CA LYS A 209 13.17 -5.67 6.81
C LYS A 209 12.36 -6.71 6.03
N HIS A 210 13.04 -7.67 5.41
CA HIS A 210 12.37 -8.79 4.75
C HIS A 210 11.63 -9.66 5.78
N VAL A 211 10.40 -10.08 5.44
CA VAL A 211 9.56 -10.94 6.28
C VAL A 211 9.41 -12.31 5.64
N TRP A 212 8.99 -12.36 4.37
CA TRP A 212 8.87 -13.61 3.63
C TRP A 212 8.90 -13.38 2.11
N SER A 213 9.20 -14.45 1.36
CA SER A 213 9.06 -14.52 -0.10
C SER A 213 8.27 -15.78 -0.49
N ARG A 214 7.59 -15.73 -1.62
CA ARG A 214 6.92 -16.86 -2.27
C ARG A 214 7.24 -16.82 -3.76
N ASP A 215 7.78 -17.92 -4.26
CA ASP A 215 7.93 -18.19 -5.69
C ASP A 215 6.67 -18.91 -6.17
N LEU A 216 6.02 -18.36 -7.19
CA LEU A 216 4.82 -18.93 -7.79
C LEU A 216 5.12 -19.63 -9.13
N GLY A 217 6.38 -19.64 -9.56
CA GLY A 217 6.84 -20.21 -10.83
C GLY A 217 6.97 -19.17 -11.94
N LYS A 218 7.04 -19.64 -13.20
CA LYS A 218 7.11 -18.76 -14.37
C LYS A 218 5.74 -18.58 -15.00
N MET A 219 5.27 -17.34 -15.05
CA MET A 219 4.09 -16.93 -15.80
C MET A 219 4.46 -16.79 -17.28
N THR A 220 3.60 -17.27 -18.18
CA THR A 220 3.67 -16.89 -19.59
C THR A 220 2.54 -15.96 -19.93
N THR A 221 2.88 -14.77 -20.42
CA THR A 221 1.88 -13.75 -20.72
C THR A 221 1.47 -13.80 -22.17
N ARG A 222 0.19 -13.59 -22.46
CA ARG A 222 -0.28 -13.47 -23.83
C ARG A 222 0.49 -12.36 -24.55
N ARG A 223 1.09 -12.70 -25.70
CA ARG A 223 1.91 -11.77 -26.51
C ARG A 223 3.12 -11.16 -25.78
N HIS A 224 3.56 -11.75 -24.67
CA HIS A 224 4.72 -11.25 -23.91
C HIS A 224 4.55 -9.79 -23.47
N TYR A 225 3.33 -9.41 -23.07
CA TYR A 225 3.06 -8.05 -22.59
C TYR A 225 3.72 -7.73 -21.25
N GLY A 226 4.23 -8.76 -20.58
CA GLY A 226 5.03 -8.62 -19.38
C GLY A 226 4.20 -8.73 -18.11
N GLU A 227 4.92 -8.78 -17.01
CA GLU A 227 4.39 -9.15 -15.71
C GLU A 227 4.41 -7.92 -14.81
N GLY A 228 3.22 -7.38 -14.55
CA GLY A 228 3.08 -6.05 -13.95
C GLY A 228 1.75 -5.83 -13.27
N SER A 229 1.20 -6.85 -12.59
CA SER A 229 -0.02 -6.71 -11.81
C SER A 229 0.29 -6.25 -10.38
N SER A 230 -0.27 -5.10 -9.98
CA SER A 230 -0.26 -4.69 -8.57
C SER A 230 -1.08 -5.69 -7.75
N PRO A 231 -0.60 -6.17 -6.60
CA PRO A 231 -1.39 -7.00 -5.71
C PRO A 231 -2.56 -6.20 -5.13
N ALA A 232 -3.62 -6.92 -4.74
CA ALA A 232 -4.73 -6.38 -3.96
C ALA A 232 -4.74 -7.01 -2.57
N LEU A 233 -5.08 -6.23 -1.55
CA LEU A 233 -5.23 -6.70 -0.18
C LEU A 233 -6.71 -6.61 0.20
N TYR A 234 -7.27 -7.70 0.70
CA TYR A 234 -8.62 -7.75 1.24
C TYR A 234 -8.63 -8.53 2.56
N GLY A 235 -8.86 -7.81 3.67
CA GLY A 235 -8.64 -8.36 5.01
C GLY A 235 -7.19 -8.87 5.14
N ASP A 236 -7.05 -10.13 5.54
CA ASP A 236 -5.75 -10.80 5.66
C ASP A 236 -5.32 -11.55 4.38
N THR A 237 -6.05 -11.36 3.27
CA THR A 237 -5.79 -12.06 2.01
C THR A 237 -5.09 -11.17 1.01
N LEU A 238 -3.90 -11.59 0.57
CA LEU A 238 -3.19 -10.99 -0.56
C LEU A 238 -3.58 -11.70 -1.85
N ILE A 239 -4.12 -10.95 -2.80
CA ILE A 239 -4.58 -11.43 -4.11
C ILE A 239 -3.60 -10.94 -5.16
N VAL A 240 -3.09 -11.86 -5.97
CA VAL A 240 -2.23 -11.58 -7.12
C VAL A 240 -2.86 -12.17 -8.37
N ASN A 241 -2.69 -11.50 -9.50
CA ASN A 241 -3.03 -12.08 -10.80
C ASN A 241 -1.86 -12.97 -11.20
N TRP A 242 -2.14 -14.28 -11.28
CA TRP A 242 -1.20 -15.35 -11.58
C TRP A 242 -1.69 -16.20 -12.75
#